data_AF-A0A7C4FKM5-F1
#
_entry.id   AF-A0A7C4FKM5-F1
#
_cell.length_a   1.000
_cell.length_b   1.000
_cell.length_c   1.000
_cell.angle_alpha   90.00
_cell.angle_beta   90.00
_cell.angle_gamma   90.00
#
_symmetry.space_group_name_H-M   'P 1'
#
loop_
_entity.id
_entity.type
_entity.pdbx_description
1 polymer ?
#
loop_
_entity_poly.entity_id
_entity_poly.type
_entity_poly.pdbx_seq_one_letter_code
_entity_poly.pdbx_strand_id
1 'polypeptide(L)'
;MISLISIVDAYTKKHEKKALSAYALFTEGDIKSLRPKLETISKNRKLTIPLTFADNKKEIEKLNLNSKVKYTIIVYKDRLVKANFAVNKIDLNLVMKVIDSAENSL
;
A
#
# COMPACT_ATOMS: atom_id res chain seq x y z
N MET A 1 -6.43 10.45 1.16
CA MET A 1 -6.61 8.97 1.17
C MET A 1 -6.94 8.46 -0.24
N ILE A 2 -7.99 8.96 -0.89
CA ILE A 2 -8.47 8.50 -2.21
C ILE A 2 -7.48 8.77 -3.36
N SER A 3 -6.82 9.94 -3.38
CA SER A 3 -5.88 10.28 -4.46
C SER A 3 -4.65 9.36 -4.50
N LEU A 4 -4.21 8.91 -3.34
CA LEU A 4 -2.90 8.28 -3.18
C LEU A 4 -2.90 6.79 -3.51
N ILE A 5 -3.97 6.07 -3.16
CA ILE A 5 -4.17 4.70 -3.61
C ILE A 5 -4.20 4.65 -5.14
N SER A 6 -4.89 5.61 -5.77
CA SER A 6 -4.91 5.73 -7.22
C SER A 6 -3.54 6.07 -7.82
N ILE A 7 -2.66 6.76 -7.09
CA ILE A 7 -1.29 7.05 -7.53
C ILE A 7 -0.42 5.79 -7.48
N VAL A 8 -0.43 5.06 -6.36
CA VAL A 8 0.30 3.79 -6.22
C VAL A 8 -0.18 2.83 -7.31
N ASP A 9 -1.50 2.72 -7.49
CA ASP A 9 -2.13 1.86 -8.49
C ASP A 9 -1.74 2.22 -9.94
N ALA A 10 -1.85 3.50 -10.30
CA ALA A 10 -1.47 3.96 -11.64
C ALA A 10 0.01 3.73 -11.93
N TYR A 11 0.86 3.87 -10.91
CA TYR A 11 2.29 3.65 -11.06
C TYR A 11 2.64 2.16 -11.20
N THR A 12 2.09 1.29 -10.35
CA THR A 12 2.26 -0.17 -10.49
C THR A 12 1.80 -0.64 -11.86
N LYS A 13 0.66 -0.13 -12.35
CA LYS A 13 0.15 -0.44 -13.68
C LYS A 13 1.09 0.03 -14.79
N LYS A 14 1.70 1.21 -14.65
CA LYS A 14 2.68 1.72 -15.61
C LYS A 14 3.97 0.85 -15.66
N HIS A 15 4.28 0.16 -14.57
CA HIS A 15 5.50 -0.66 -14.42
C HIS A 15 5.22 -2.17 -14.30
N GLU A 16 4.01 -2.61 -14.67
CA GLU A 16 3.58 -4.01 -14.69
C GLU A 16 4.57 -4.91 -15.45
N LYS A 17 5.08 -4.41 -16.58
CA LYS A 17 6.08 -5.11 -17.41
C LYS A 17 7.42 -5.36 -16.71
N LYS A 18 7.66 -4.73 -15.57
CA LYS A 18 8.85 -4.93 -14.71
C LYS A 18 8.56 -5.83 -13.50
N ALA A 19 7.45 -6.60 -13.55
CA ALA A 19 6.99 -7.46 -12.47
C ALA A 19 6.78 -6.73 -11.12
N LEU A 20 6.50 -5.43 -11.19
CA LEU A 20 6.31 -4.58 -10.02
C LEU A 20 4.84 -4.59 -9.60
N SER A 21 4.59 -4.85 -8.32
CA SER A 21 3.25 -4.92 -7.74
C SER A 21 3.26 -4.29 -6.35
N ALA A 22 2.13 -3.84 -5.84
CA ALA A 22 2.05 -3.23 -4.52
C ALA A 22 0.76 -3.63 -3.81
N TYR A 23 0.76 -3.51 -2.49
CA TYR A 23 -0.46 -3.51 -1.71
C TYR A 23 -0.41 -2.42 -0.64
N ALA A 24 -1.58 -1.89 -0.32
CA ALA A 24 -1.74 -0.93 0.77
C ALA A 24 -2.36 -1.62 1.99
N LEU A 25 -1.64 -1.60 3.11
CA LEU A 25 -2.10 -2.09 4.40
C LEU A 25 -2.50 -0.92 5.30
N PHE A 26 -3.73 -0.99 5.81
CA PHE A 26 -4.23 -0.07 6.82
C PHE A 26 -4.04 -0.71 8.20
N THR A 27 -3.23 -0.08 9.03
CA THR A 27 -2.82 -0.57 10.37
C THR A 27 -3.57 0.10 11.52
N GLU A 28 -4.35 1.15 11.22
CA GLU A 28 -5.28 1.79 12.15
C GLU A 28 -6.63 2.10 11.48
N GLY A 29 -7.69 2.14 12.31
CA GLY A 29 -9.04 2.55 11.92
C GLY A 29 -10.09 1.47 12.15
N ASP A 30 -11.36 1.88 12.27
CA ASP A 30 -12.48 0.94 12.39
C ASP A 30 -12.78 0.29 11.04
N ILE A 31 -12.45 -0.99 10.93
CA ILE A 31 -12.61 -1.83 9.74
C ILE A 31 -14.06 -1.81 9.25
N LYS A 32 -15.05 -1.82 10.15
CA LYS A 32 -16.47 -1.80 9.78
C LYS A 32 -16.85 -0.51 9.06
N SER A 33 -16.30 0.62 9.50
CA SER A 33 -16.53 1.92 8.86
C SER A 33 -15.71 2.16 7.58
N LEU A 34 -14.53 1.54 7.48
CA LEU A 34 -13.56 1.80 6.41
C LEU A 34 -13.68 0.83 5.23
N ARG A 35 -14.01 -0.44 5.46
CA ARG A 35 -14.15 -1.45 4.39
C ARG A 35 -15.15 -1.02 3.30
N PRO A 36 -16.39 -0.56 3.61
CA PRO A 36 -17.33 -0.12 2.58
C PRO A 36 -16.82 1.06 1.75
N LYS A 37 -16.08 1.98 2.40
CA LYS A 37 -15.46 3.13 1.73
C LYS A 37 -14.37 2.68 0.77
N LEU A 38 -13.48 1.76 1.20
CA LEU A 38 -12.43 1.23 0.34
C LEU A 38 -12.98 0.43 -0.83
N GLU A 39 -14.02 -0.38 -0.62
CA GLU A 39 -14.71 -1.10 -1.71
C GLU A 39 -15.29 -0.13 -2.74
N THR A 40 -15.94 0.94 -2.27
CA THR A 40 -16.51 1.98 -3.13
C THR A 40 -15.42 2.67 -3.95
N ILE A 41 -14.31 3.03 -3.31
CA ILE A 41 -13.16 3.66 -3.97
C ILE A 41 -12.52 2.72 -4.98
N SER A 42 -12.33 1.45 -4.63
CA SER A 42 -11.73 0.43 -5.50
C SER A 42 -12.54 0.24 -6.78
N LYS A 43 -13.87 0.10 -6.64
CA LYS A 43 -14.78 -0.01 -7.78
C LYS A 43 -14.80 1.26 -8.63
N ASN A 44 -14.96 2.43 -8.01
CA ASN A 44 -15.07 3.70 -8.73
C ASN A 44 -13.78 4.10 -9.47
N ARG A 45 -12.62 3.74 -8.91
CA ARG A 45 -11.31 4.09 -9.47
C ARG A 45 -10.69 2.96 -10.30
N LYS A 46 -11.34 1.80 -10.37
CA LYS A 46 -10.84 0.59 -11.05
C LYS A 46 -9.43 0.21 -10.59
N LEU A 47 -9.23 0.21 -9.27
CA LEU A 47 -7.94 -0.11 -8.68
C LEU A 47 -7.55 -1.55 -9.02
N THR A 48 -6.28 -1.74 -9.37
CA THR A 48 -5.66 -3.04 -9.68
C THR A 48 -4.85 -3.60 -8.51
N ILE A 49 -4.38 -2.75 -7.60
CA ILE A 49 -3.68 -3.18 -6.38
C ILE A 49 -4.64 -3.66 -5.28
N PRO A 50 -4.31 -4.72 -4.53
CA PRO A 50 -5.07 -5.13 -3.36
C PRO A 50 -5.01 -4.07 -2.25
N LEU A 51 -6.17 -3.81 -1.64
CA LEU A 51 -6.30 -3.01 -0.42
C LEU A 51 -6.68 -3.94 0.74
N THR A 52 -5.93 -3.91 1.83
CA THR A 52 -6.17 -4.81 2.97
C THR A 52 -6.03 -4.11 4.31
N PHE A 53 -6.69 -4.66 5.34
CA PHE A 53 -6.60 -4.18 6.72
C PHE A 53 -5.87 -5.22 7.55
N ALA A 54 -5.08 -4.75 8.52
CA ALA A 54 -4.64 -5.63 9.58
C ALA A 54 -5.82 -5.87 10.55
N ASP A 55 -6.33 -7.10 10.60
CA ASP A 55 -7.51 -7.44 11.41
C ASP A 55 -7.21 -7.42 12.91
N ASN A 56 -5.94 -7.52 13.31
CA ASN A 56 -5.52 -7.38 14.71
C ASN A 56 -4.04 -6.94 14.86
N LYS A 57 -3.70 -6.41 16.04
CA LYS A 57 -2.32 -6.00 16.39
C LYS A 57 -1.29 -7.14 16.36
N LYS A 58 -1.70 -8.38 16.66
CA LYS A 58 -0.79 -9.53 16.67
C LYS A 58 -0.28 -9.86 15.25
N GLU A 59 -1.09 -9.63 14.22
CA GLU A 59 -0.65 -9.79 12.83
C GLU A 59 0.32 -8.69 12.39
N ILE A 60 0.10 -7.45 12.84
CA ILE A 60 1.04 -6.34 12.60
C ILE A 60 2.41 -6.67 13.21
N GLU A 61 2.43 -7.20 14.43
CA GLU A 61 3.66 -7.61 15.13
C GLU A 61 4.34 -8.81 14.44
N LYS A 62 3.60 -9.83 14.00
CA LYS A 62 4.15 -10.98 13.25
C LYS A 62 4.82 -10.57 11.95
N LEU A 63 4.29 -9.55 11.29
CA LEU A 63 4.83 -9.02 10.05
C LEU A 63 5.95 -7.99 10.29
N ASN A 64 6.36 -7.78 11.54
CA ASN A 64 7.33 -6.77 11.97
C ASN A 64 6.99 -5.37 11.44
N LEU A 65 5.69 -5.07 11.37
CA LEU A 65 5.20 -3.80 10.88
C LEU A 65 5.07 -2.80 12.02
N ASN A 66 5.28 -1.53 11.70
CA ASN A 66 5.21 -0.48 12.71
C ASN A 66 3.73 -0.26 13.10
N SER A 67 3.37 -0.65 14.32
CA SER A 67 2.00 -0.52 14.84
C SER A 67 1.62 0.91 15.25
N LYS A 68 2.57 1.87 15.19
CA LYS A 68 2.36 3.28 15.53
C LYS A 68 2.06 4.17 14.32
N VAL A 69 1.91 3.55 13.14
CA VAL A 69 1.58 4.27 11.91
C VAL A 69 0.20 3.89 11.41
N LYS A 70 -0.45 4.81 10.70
CA LYS A 70 -1.77 4.59 10.09
C LYS A 70 -1.74 3.71 8.84
N TYR A 71 -0.63 3.76 8.12
CA TYR A 71 -0.51 3.12 6.82
C TYR A 71 0.84 2.46 6.67
N THR A 72 0.81 1.25 6.12
CA THR A 72 2.00 0.59 5.59
C THR A 72 1.80 0.34 4.09
N ILE A 73 2.69 0.86 3.27
CA ILE A 73 2.74 0.54 1.83
C ILE A 73 3.87 -0.46 1.64
N ILE A 74 3.59 -1.56 0.95
CA ILE A 74 4.60 -2.55 0.63
C ILE A 74 4.60 -2.75 -0.88
N VAL A 75 5.81 -2.68 -1.44
CA VAL A 75 6.07 -2.84 -2.85
C VAL A 75 6.90 -4.09 -3.07
N TYR A 76 6.47 -4.89 -4.03
CA TYR A 76 7.13 -6.12 -4.42
C TYR A 76 7.61 -6.03 -5.86
N LYS A 77 8.72 -6.72 -6.12
CA LYS A 77 9.23 -7.02 -7.45
C LYS A 77 9.61 -8.49 -7.46
N ASP A 78 9.21 -9.24 -8.49
CA ASP A 78 9.52 -10.67 -8.60
C ASP A 78 9.09 -11.49 -7.37
N ARG A 79 7.94 -11.14 -6.76
CA ARG A 79 7.41 -11.75 -5.53
C ARG A 79 8.26 -11.52 -4.26
N LEU A 80 9.29 -10.68 -4.32
CA LEU A 80 10.10 -10.27 -3.18
C LEU A 80 9.69 -8.87 -2.72
N VAL A 81 9.56 -8.68 -1.41
CA VAL A 81 9.39 -7.34 -0.82
C VAL A 81 10.67 -6.55 -1.07
N LYS A 82 10.55 -5.46 -1.84
CA LYS A 82 11.67 -4.59 -2.16
C LYS A 82 11.68 -3.31 -1.33
N ALA A 83 10.49 -2.86 -0.91
CA ALA A 83 10.39 -1.71 -0.03
C ALA A 83 9.12 -1.77 0.84
N ASN A 84 9.23 -1.29 2.08
CA ASN A 84 8.14 -1.12 3.02
C ASN A 84 8.20 0.28 3.65
N PHE A 85 7.05 0.96 3.73
CA PHE A 85 7.01 2.31 4.29
C PHE A 85 5.86 2.44 5.27
N ALA A 86 6.23 2.76 6.50
CA ALA A 86 5.32 2.97 7.62
C ALA A 86 5.15 4.46 7.87
N VAL A 87 3.95 4.99 7.64
CA VAL A 87 3.70 6.44 7.75
C VAL A 87 2.34 6.80 8.34
N ASN A 88 2.34 7.86 9.14
CA ASN A 88 1.12 8.45 9.71
C ASN A 88 0.37 9.36 8.73
N LYS A 89 1.10 9.92 7.77
CA LYS A 89 0.57 10.77 6.71
C LYS A 89 1.33 10.43 5.45
N ILE A 90 0.62 10.24 4.35
CA ILE A 90 1.22 9.87 3.07
C ILE A 90 1.15 11.06 2.12
N ASP A 91 2.29 11.41 1.52
CA ASP A 91 2.41 12.41 0.47
C ASP A 91 2.98 11.80 -0.83
N LEU A 92 2.84 12.56 -1.93
CA LEU A 92 3.24 12.13 -3.28
C LEU A 92 4.74 11.87 -3.41
N ASN A 93 5.58 12.70 -2.80
CA ASN A 93 7.03 12.60 -2.89
C ASN A 93 7.54 11.36 -2.17
N LEU A 94 6.93 11.02 -1.03
CA LEU A 94 7.22 9.79 -0.33
C LEU A 94 6.90 8.58 -1.23
N VAL A 95 5.72 8.54 -1.84
CA VAL A 95 5.31 7.45 -2.74
C VAL A 95 6.24 7.31 -3.94
N MET A 96 6.64 8.40 -4.58
CA MET A 96 7.59 8.34 -5.68
C MET A 96 8.94 7.78 -5.22
N LYS A 97 9.47 8.23 -4.07
CA LYS A 97 10.70 7.69 -3.48
C LYS A 97 10.61 6.20 -3.14
N VAL A 98 9.46 5.75 -2.62
CA VAL A 98 9.20 4.33 -2.31
C VAL A 98 9.37 3.48 -3.55
N ILE A 99 8.74 3.92 -4.64
CA ILE A 99 8.69 3.11 -5.84
C ILE A 99 10.00 3.18 -6.61
N ASP A 100 10.64 4.36 -6.68
CA ASP A 100 11.98 4.51 -7.24
C ASP A 100 12.98 3.62 -6.49
N SER A 101 12.88 3.52 -5.16
CA SER A 101 13.70 2.60 -4.36
C SER A 101 13.42 1.13 -4.69
N ALA A 102 12.16 0.74 -4.90
CA ALA A 102 11.79 -0.64 -5.20
C ALA A 102 12.21 -1.05 -6.63
N GLU A 103 12.10 -0.14 -7.59
CA GLU A 103 12.47 -0.38 -8.98
C GLU A 103 13.97 -0.61 -9.14
N ASN A 104 14.78 0.19 -8.43
CA ASN A 104 16.24 0.18 -8.46
C ASN A 104 16.89 -0.78 -7.46
N SER A 105 16.11 -1.40 -6.58
CA SER A 105 16.61 -2.46 -5.71
C SER A 105 16.88 -3.73 -6.52
N LEU A 106 18.15 -4.16 -6.50
CA LEU A 106 18.63 -5.44 -7.05
C LEU A 106 17.94 -6.61 -6.32
#